data_AF-A0A444WQS8-F1
#
_entry.id   AF-A0A444WQS8-F1
#
_cell.length_a   1.000
_cell.length_b   1.000
_cell.length_c   1.000
_cell.angle_alpha   90.00
_cell.angle_beta   90.00
_cell.angle_gamma   90.00
#
_symmetry.space_group_name_H-M   'P 1'
#
loop_
_entity.id
_entity.type
_entity.pdbx_description
1 polymer ?
#
loop_
_entity_poly.entity_id
_entity_poly.type
_entity_poly.pdbx_seq_one_letter_code
_entity_poly.pdbx_strand_id
1 'polypeptide(L)'
;MAKSNVRRFCDASAITSELEGQGVPTKQAQAISAGITEVLEEVQESLMERTEMIQESSESKIKAEVQRSQMQLQREIEKLRNDMEKSNSELRLARLAIHRDEIVFKAQILTAQRVIGEYCLGTIFTVCAVAFLSRLFS
;
A
#
# COMPACT_ATOMS: atom_id res chain seq x y z
N MET A 1 -22.73 19.81 11.47
CA MET A 1 -23.32 20.65 12.54
C MET A 1 -22.24 21.59 13.08
N ALA A 2 -21.90 22.63 12.32
CA ALA A 2 -21.07 23.73 12.79
C ALA A 2 -21.96 24.98 12.70
N LYS A 3 -22.51 25.35 13.86
CA LYS A 3 -23.35 26.53 14.03
C LYS A 3 -22.41 27.73 13.85
N SER A 4 -22.40 28.34 12.66
CA SER A 4 -21.56 29.50 12.42
C SER A 4 -21.99 30.59 13.39
N ASN A 5 -21.04 31.06 14.19
CA ASN A 5 -21.22 32.26 14.99
C ASN A 5 -21.35 33.41 14.00
N VAL A 6 -22.59 33.74 13.62
CA VAL A 6 -22.93 34.96 12.91
C VAL A 6 -22.69 36.11 13.89
N ARG A 7 -21.42 36.47 14.05
CA ARG A 7 -21.04 37.78 14.56
C ARG A 7 -21.50 38.73 13.46
N ARG A 8 -22.47 39.60 13.78
CA ARG A 8 -22.91 40.66 12.85
C ARG A 8 -21.65 41.37 12.36
N PHE A 9 -21.42 41.35 11.06
CA PHE A 9 -20.16 41.79 10.46
C PHE A 9 -19.89 43.27 10.75
N CYS A 10 -20.96 44.04 10.95
CA CYS A 10 -20.93 45.40 11.45
C CYS A 10 -22.09 45.66 12.44
N ASP A 11 -21.82 46.48 13.45
CA ASP A 11 -22.85 47.01 14.34
C ASP A 11 -23.36 48.34 13.77
N ALA A 12 -24.57 48.34 13.20
CA ALA A 12 -25.19 49.53 12.62
C ALA A 12 -25.25 50.70 13.62
N SER A 13 -25.45 50.40 14.92
CA SER A 13 -25.47 51.41 15.99
C SER A 13 -24.13 52.12 16.21
N ALA A 14 -23.01 51.45 15.94
CA ALA A 14 -21.67 52.03 16.08
C ALA A 14 -21.39 52.98 14.91
N ILE A 15 -21.78 52.58 13.69
CA ILE A 15 -21.64 53.39 12.47
C ILE A 15 -22.51 54.66 12.56
N THR A 16 -23.76 54.55 13.02
CA THR A 16 -24.61 55.73 13.24
C THR A 16 -24.03 56.69 14.28
N SER A 17 -23.46 56.17 15.38
CA SER A 17 -22.87 57.00 16.43
C SER A 17 -21.62 57.76 15.93
N GLU A 18 -20.80 57.12 15.09
CA GLU A 18 -19.65 57.80 14.46
C GLU A 18 -20.07 58.88 13.48
N LEU A 19 -21.09 58.64 12.65
CA LEU A 19 -21.61 59.61 11.69
C LEU A 19 -22.24 60.83 12.38
N GLU A 20 -22.98 60.60 13.47
CA GLU A 20 -23.51 61.68 14.31
C GLU A 20 -22.39 62.50 14.98
N GLY A 21 -21.32 61.84 15.44
CA GLY A 21 -20.12 62.51 15.98
C GLY A 21 -19.37 63.37 14.95
N GLN A 22 -19.54 63.10 13.66
CA GLN A 22 -19.01 63.90 12.54
C GLN A 22 -19.97 65.01 12.08
N GLY A 23 -21.09 65.21 12.78
CA GLY A 23 -22.07 66.27 12.48
C GLY A 23 -23.10 65.91 11.41
N VAL A 24 -23.21 64.62 11.03
CA VAL A 24 -24.24 64.16 10.09
C VAL A 24 -25.61 64.17 10.78
N PRO A 25 -26.67 64.72 10.16
CA PRO A 25 -28.02 64.66 10.72
C PRO A 25 -28.45 63.21 10.96
N THR A 26 -29.05 62.93 12.11
CA THR A 26 -29.43 61.59 12.61
C THR A 26 -30.13 60.72 11.54
N LYS A 27 -31.06 61.31 10.77
CA LYS A 27 -31.77 60.61 9.69
C LYS A 27 -30.87 60.21 8.53
N GLN A 28 -29.89 61.05 8.17
CA GLN A 28 -28.91 60.73 7.14
C GLN A 28 -27.88 59.72 7.65
N ALA A 29 -27.42 59.85 8.90
CA ALA A 29 -26.53 58.89 9.54
C ALA A 29 -27.13 57.47 9.54
N GLN A 30 -28.42 57.37 9.88
CA GLN A 30 -29.15 56.10 9.90
C GLN A 30 -29.34 55.50 8.50
N ALA A 31 -29.68 56.32 7.50
CA ALA A 31 -29.81 55.86 6.12
C ALA A 31 -28.47 55.39 5.52
N ILE A 32 -27.38 56.11 5.80
CA ILE A 32 -26.03 55.74 5.34
C ILE A 32 -25.57 54.45 6.03
N SER A 33 -25.76 54.34 7.35
CA SER A 33 -25.42 53.11 8.08
C SER A 33 -26.22 51.91 7.60
N ALA A 34 -27.49 52.08 7.24
CA ALA A 34 -28.32 51.02 6.69
C ALA A 34 -27.76 50.55 5.33
N GLY A 35 -27.47 51.48 4.41
CA GLY A 35 -26.89 51.14 3.11
C GLY A 35 -25.51 50.48 3.19
N ILE A 36 -24.66 50.91 4.13
CA ILE A 36 -23.36 50.26 4.38
C ILE A 36 -23.55 48.82 4.89
N THR A 37 -24.51 48.60 5.80
CA THR A 37 -24.78 47.27 6.36
C THR A 37 -25.30 46.33 5.28
N GLU A 38 -26.21 46.80 4.43
CA GLU A 38 -26.78 46.03 3.31
C GLU A 38 -25.69 45.57 2.32
N VAL A 39 -24.83 46.49 1.87
CA VAL A 39 -23.72 46.15 0.97
C VAL A 39 -22.75 45.15 1.63
N LEU A 40 -22.51 45.27 2.93
CA LEU A 40 -21.64 44.33 3.65
C LEU A 40 -22.25 42.94 3.75
N GLU A 41 -23.56 42.84 3.99
CA GLU A 41 -24.29 41.58 4.01
C GLU A 41 -24.26 40.90 2.63
N GLU A 42 -24.50 41.65 1.54
CA GLU A 42 -24.39 41.14 0.16
C GLU A 42 -22.97 40.66 -0.18
N VAL A 43 -21.94 41.43 0.21
CA VAL A 43 -20.54 41.03 0.02
C VAL A 43 -20.23 39.76 0.81
N GLN A 44 -20.69 39.65 2.06
CA GLN A 44 -20.47 38.47 2.89
C GLN A 44 -21.12 37.22 2.29
N GLU A 45 -22.35 37.33 1.80
CA GLU A 45 -23.06 36.23 1.14
C GLU A 45 -22.34 35.79 -0.14
N SER A 46 -21.93 36.74 -0.99
CA SER A 46 -21.21 36.43 -2.23
C SER A 46 -19.83 35.77 -1.98
N LEU A 47 -19.15 36.17 -0.90
CA LEU A 47 -17.89 35.56 -0.49
C LEU A 47 -18.12 34.16 0.07
N MET A 48 -19.18 33.95 0.86
CA MET A 48 -19.56 32.65 1.39
C MET A 48 -19.85 31.66 0.25
N GLU A 49 -20.70 32.05 -0.71
CA GLU A 49 -21.02 31.24 -1.89
C GLU A 49 -19.76 30.91 -2.71
N ARG A 50 -18.89 31.90 -2.94
CA ARG A 50 -17.59 31.65 -3.62
C ARG A 50 -16.70 30.69 -2.86
N THR A 51 -16.61 30.81 -1.54
CA THR A 51 -15.77 29.91 -0.72
C THR A 51 -16.32 28.50 -0.70
N GLU A 52 -17.63 28.33 -0.63
CA GLU A 52 -18.29 27.02 -0.72
C GLU A 52 -18.03 26.37 -2.08
N MET A 53 -18.26 27.09 -3.19
CA MET A 53 -17.96 26.59 -4.54
C MET A 53 -16.49 26.17 -4.71
N ILE A 54 -15.55 26.96 -4.19
CA ILE A 54 -14.11 26.63 -4.24
C ILE A 54 -13.82 25.40 -3.40
N GLN A 55 -14.40 25.31 -2.20
CA GLN A 55 -14.22 24.18 -1.29
C GLN A 55 -14.75 22.89 -1.91
N GLU A 56 -15.98 22.88 -2.44
CA GLU A 56 -16.58 21.73 -3.11
C GLU A 56 -15.78 21.26 -4.34
N SER A 57 -15.28 22.22 -5.14
CA SER A 57 -14.41 21.93 -6.28
C SER A 57 -13.08 21.30 -5.85
N SER A 58 -12.49 21.77 -4.75
CA SER A 58 -11.26 21.19 -4.21
C SER A 58 -11.47 19.79 -3.62
N GLU A 59 -12.56 19.58 -2.90
CA GLU A 59 -12.92 18.29 -2.31
C GLU A 59 -13.15 17.24 -3.38
N SER A 60 -13.91 17.58 -4.42
CA SER A 60 -14.19 16.68 -5.55
C SER A 60 -12.91 16.27 -6.30
N LYS A 61 -11.97 17.21 -6.52
CA LYS A 61 -10.66 16.92 -7.13
C LYS A 61 -9.82 15.98 -6.26
N ILE A 62 -9.72 16.27 -4.96
CA ILE A 62 -8.96 15.43 -4.02
C ILE A 62 -9.57 14.02 -3.98
N LYS A 63 -10.90 13.91 -3.88
CA LYS A 63 -11.60 12.62 -3.88
C LYS A 63 -11.34 11.83 -5.16
N ALA A 64 -11.38 12.48 -6.33
CA ALA A 64 -11.08 11.84 -7.61
C ALA A 64 -9.63 11.33 -7.67
N GLU A 65 -8.67 12.12 -7.19
CA GLU A 65 -7.26 11.74 -7.19
C GLU A 65 -6.95 10.61 -6.20
N VAL A 66 -7.56 10.64 -5.03
CA VAL A 66 -7.51 9.55 -4.04
C VAL A 66 -8.07 8.27 -4.65
N GLN A 67 -9.22 8.33 -5.32
CA GLN A 67 -9.82 7.16 -5.97
C GLN A 67 -8.95 6.59 -7.09
N ARG A 68 -8.36 7.45 -7.93
CA ARG A 68 -7.41 7.02 -8.98
C ARG A 68 -6.20 6.32 -8.39
N SER A 69 -5.60 6.92 -7.37
CA SER A 69 -4.45 6.37 -6.67
C SER A 69 -4.78 5.01 -6.04
N GLN A 70 -5.93 4.89 -5.39
CA GLN A 70 -6.41 3.61 -4.84
C GLN A 70 -6.55 2.54 -5.93
N MET A 71 -7.16 2.87 -7.07
CA MET A 71 -7.30 1.91 -8.18
C MET A 71 -5.95 1.49 -8.76
N GLN A 72 -4.98 2.42 -8.88
CA GLN A 72 -3.63 2.10 -9.34
C GLN A 72 -2.93 1.14 -8.37
N LEU A 73 -2.95 1.46 -7.08
CA LEU A 73 -2.36 0.59 -6.04
C LEU A 73 -3.02 -0.79 -6.02
N GLN A 74 -4.35 -0.87 -6.14
CA GLN A 74 -5.05 -2.16 -6.22
C GLN A 74 -4.59 -3.01 -7.42
N ARG A 75 -4.41 -2.40 -8.60
CA ARG A 75 -3.88 -3.11 -9.77
C ARG A 75 -2.44 -3.57 -9.57
N GLU A 76 -1.59 -2.75 -8.96
CA GLU A 76 -0.21 -3.12 -8.67
C GLU A 76 -0.10 -4.25 -7.65
N ILE A 77 -0.91 -4.20 -6.59
CA ILE A 77 -1.02 -5.27 -5.59
C ILE A 77 -1.44 -6.59 -6.25
N GLU A 78 -2.47 -6.55 -7.12
CA GLU A 78 -2.96 -7.76 -7.79
C GLU A 78 -1.91 -8.33 -8.76
N LYS A 79 -1.21 -7.47 -9.49
CA LYS A 79 -0.09 -7.89 -10.34
C LYS A 79 1.01 -8.57 -9.53
N LEU A 80 1.45 -7.93 -8.45
CA LEU A 80 2.51 -8.47 -7.59
C LEU A 80 2.09 -9.80 -6.94
N ARG A 81 0.81 -9.92 -6.54
CA ARG A 81 0.24 -11.16 -6.01
C ARG A 81 0.29 -12.29 -7.03
N ASN A 82 -0.09 -12.03 -8.27
CA ASN A 82 -0.01 -13.03 -9.35
C ASN A 82 1.44 -13.44 -9.65
N ASP A 83 2.37 -12.49 -9.68
CA ASP A 83 3.79 -12.77 -9.88
C ASP A 83 4.36 -13.62 -8.73
N MET A 84 3.96 -13.34 -7.48
CA MET A 84 4.34 -14.11 -6.31
C MET A 84 3.78 -15.54 -6.35
N GLU A 85 2.51 -15.71 -6.73
CA GLU A 85 1.88 -17.03 -6.85
C GLU A 85 2.58 -17.88 -7.92
N LYS A 86 2.90 -17.27 -9.07
CA LYS A 86 3.67 -17.92 -10.13
C LYS A 86 5.06 -18.34 -9.63
N SER A 87 5.82 -17.42 -9.03
CA SER A 87 7.15 -17.71 -8.47
C SER A 87 7.10 -18.84 -7.43
N ASN A 88 6.11 -18.82 -6.54
CA ASN A 88 5.92 -19.88 -5.56
C ASN A 88 5.59 -21.24 -6.20
N SER A 89 4.81 -21.24 -7.28
CA SER A 89 4.50 -22.46 -8.04
C SER A 89 5.74 -23.05 -8.71
N GLU A 90 6.59 -22.21 -9.31
CA GLU A 90 7.87 -22.60 -9.92
C GLU A 90 8.83 -23.14 -8.88
N LEU A 91 8.96 -22.47 -7.74
CA LEU A 91 9.79 -22.92 -6.61
C LEU A 91 9.32 -24.27 -6.06
N ARG A 92 8.01 -24.50 -5.99
CA ARG A 92 7.44 -25.80 -5.59
C ARG A 92 7.81 -26.90 -6.57
N LEU A 93 7.73 -26.64 -7.88
CA LEU A 93 8.12 -27.62 -8.90
C LEU A 93 9.62 -27.93 -8.84
N ALA A 94 10.47 -26.90 -8.70
CA ALA A 94 11.91 -27.08 -8.55
C ALA A 94 12.27 -27.91 -7.30
N ARG A 95 11.61 -27.65 -6.16
CA ARG A 95 11.78 -28.45 -4.94
C ARG A 95 11.42 -29.92 -5.15
N LEU A 96 10.33 -30.20 -5.85
CA LEU A 96 9.91 -31.58 -6.15
C LEU A 96 10.91 -32.29 -7.07
N ALA A 97 11.49 -31.59 -8.04
CA ALA A 97 12.54 -32.13 -8.89
C ALA A 97 13.79 -32.48 -8.06
N ILE A 98 14.27 -31.56 -7.23
CA ILE A 98 15.43 -31.79 -6.34
C ILE A 98 15.18 -32.99 -5.42
N HIS A 99 14.00 -33.08 -4.82
CA HIS A 99 13.66 -34.21 -3.93
C HIS A 99 13.63 -35.55 -4.67
N ARG A 100 13.15 -35.58 -5.92
CA ARG A 100 13.20 -36.77 -6.77
C ARG A 100 14.65 -37.16 -7.04
N ASP A 101 15.48 -36.20 -7.41
CA ASP A 101 16.89 -36.45 -7.72
C ASP A 101 17.66 -36.94 -6.48
N GLU A 102 17.35 -36.42 -5.29
CA GLU A 102 17.88 -36.91 -4.02
C GLU A 102 17.55 -38.39 -3.80
N ILE A 103 16.29 -38.80 -4.03
CA ILE A 103 15.87 -40.20 -3.92
C ILE A 103 16.65 -41.08 -4.90
N VAL A 104 16.73 -40.66 -6.17
CA VAL A 104 17.44 -41.42 -7.21
C VAL A 104 18.92 -41.53 -6.88
N PHE A 105 19.55 -40.44 -6.45
CA PHE A 105 20.95 -40.40 -6.08
C PHE A 105 21.26 -41.33 -4.91
N LYS A 106 20.44 -41.30 -3.85
CA LYS A 106 20.57 -42.24 -2.72
C LYS A 106 20.47 -43.70 -3.17
N ALA A 107 19.53 -44.02 -4.06
CA ALA A 107 19.38 -45.37 -4.60
C ALA A 107 20.61 -45.81 -5.42
N GLN A 108 21.18 -44.91 -6.24
CA GLN A 108 22.39 -45.19 -7.00
C GLN A 108 23.59 -45.43 -6.09
N ILE A 109 23.79 -44.62 -5.04
CA ILE A 109 24.87 -44.84 -4.07
C ILE A 109 24.74 -46.19 -3.38
N LEU A 110 23.55 -46.55 -2.89
CA LEU A 110 23.33 -47.83 -2.21
C LEU A 110 23.60 -49.01 -3.15
N THR A 111 23.22 -48.88 -4.43
CA THR A 111 23.50 -49.89 -5.45
C THR A 111 25.00 -50.01 -5.71
N ALA A 112 25.71 -48.89 -5.88
CA ALA A 112 27.15 -48.88 -6.07
C ALA A 112 27.91 -49.47 -4.88
N GLN A 113 27.49 -49.14 -3.66
CA GLN A 113 28.08 -49.69 -2.43
C GLN A 113 27.90 -51.21 -2.36
N ARG A 114 26.73 -51.74 -2.76
CA ARG A 114 26.49 -53.19 -2.83
C ARG A 114 27.42 -53.86 -3.82
N VAL A 115 27.54 -53.34 -5.04
CA VAL A 115 28.39 -53.90 -6.09
C VAL A 115 29.86 -53.91 -5.66
N ILE A 116 30.36 -52.81 -5.08
CA ILE A 116 31.73 -52.74 -4.57
C ILE A 116 31.93 -53.74 -3.43
N GLY A 117 30.96 -53.86 -2.51
CA GLY A 117 31.02 -54.83 -1.41
C GLY A 117 31.12 -56.27 -1.90
N GLU A 118 30.30 -56.65 -2.87
CA GLU A 118 30.33 -57.98 -3.50
C GLU A 118 31.67 -58.26 -4.18
N TYR A 119 32.18 -57.29 -4.94
CA TYR A 119 33.48 -57.40 -5.61
C TYR A 119 34.65 -57.57 -4.62
N CYS A 120 34.68 -56.75 -3.56
CA CYS A 120 35.70 -56.84 -2.52
C CYS A 120 35.66 -58.20 -1.80
N LEU A 121 34.47 -58.68 -1.43
CA LEU A 121 34.32 -59.96 -0.76
C LEU A 121 34.79 -61.13 -1.63
N GLY A 122 34.40 -61.15 -2.92
CA GLY A 122 34.83 -62.19 -3.87
C GLY A 122 36.34 -62.21 -4.08
N THR A 123 36.98 -61.03 -4.15
CA THR A 123 38.43 -60.90 -4.26
C THR A 123 39.14 -61.47 -3.03
N ILE A 124 38.67 -61.11 -1.82
CA ILE A 124 39.23 -61.62 -0.56
C ILE A 124 39.10 -63.15 -0.51
N PHE A 125 37.92 -63.70 -0.80
CA PHE A 125 37.70 -65.16 -0.81
C PHE A 125 38.65 -65.88 -1.77
N THR A 126 38.83 -65.34 -2.98
CA THR A 126 39.71 -65.93 -3.99
C THR A 126 41.17 -65.94 -3.54
N VAL A 127 41.67 -64.82 -3.00
CA VAL A 127 43.05 -64.73 -2.49
C VAL A 127 43.26 -65.69 -1.31
N CYS A 128 42.31 -65.77 -0.38
CA CYS A 128 42.37 -66.70 0.74
C CYS A 128 42.36 -68.17 0.29
N ALA A 129 41.53 -68.52 -0.69
CA ALA A 129 41.46 -69.89 -1.22
C ALA A 129 42.78 -70.31 -1.89
N VAL A 130 43.38 -69.44 -2.71
CA VAL A 130 44.68 -69.70 -3.36
C VAL A 130 45.78 -69.86 -2.31
N ALA A 131 45.84 -68.99 -1.30
CA ALA A 131 46.83 -69.10 -0.23
C ALA A 131 46.68 -70.39 0.58
N PHE A 132 45.44 -70.82 0.88
CA PHE A 132 45.16 -72.06 1.59
C PHE A 132 45.60 -73.29 0.77
N LEU A 133 45.23 -73.35 -0.51
CA LEU A 133 45.60 -74.47 -1.39
C LEU A 133 47.12 -74.58 -1.55
N SER A 134 47.82 -73.46 -1.75
CA SER A 134 49.30 -73.46 -1.83
C SER A 134 49.97 -74.04 -0.58
N ARG A 135 49.36 -73.90 0.60
CA ARG A 135 49.90 -74.46 1.85
C ARG A 135 49.51 -75.92 2.08
N LEU A 136 48.40 -76.38 1.51
CA LEU A 136 47.96 -77.78 1.60
C LEU A 136 48.78 -78.71 0.68
N PHE A 137 49.20 -78.19 -0.48
CA PHE A 137 49.97 -78.95 -1.49
C PHE A 137 51.49 -78.74 -1.41
N SER A 138 51.98 -77.92 -0.47
CA SER A 138 53.41 -77.76 -0.18
C SER A 138 53.83 -78.66 0.97
#